data_AF-A0AAW2XGN8-F1
#
_entry.id   AF-A0AAW2XGN8-F1
#
_cell.length_a   1.000
_cell.length_b   1.000
_cell.length_c   1.000
_cell.angle_alpha   90.00
_cell.angle_beta   90.00
_cell.angle_gamma   90.00
#
_symmetry.space_group_name_H-M   'P 1'
#
loop_
_entity.id
_entity.type
_entity.pdbx_description
1 polymer ?
#
loop_
_entity_poly.entity_id
_entity_poly.type
_entity_poly.pdbx_seq_one_letter_code
_entity_poly.pdbx_strand_id
1 'polypeptide(L)'
;MKTGIPSSVSLDNSLASTSIPEHVKKMTNVGVNPSSTSLTHEESDEPIRSKRARVVKDFGSNFVTYNIEDDPVTFKDLMASSKAKQWKEAVKSEMDSIISNGTMGASRSPSGVYYYWV
;
A
#
# COMPACT_ATOMS: atom_id res chain seq x y z
N MET A 1 -36.63 39.16 11.33
CA MET A 1 -37.59 38.04 11.46
C MET A 1 -36.79 36.87 12.00
N LYS A 2 -37.23 36.31 13.13
CA LYS A 2 -36.48 35.34 13.95
C LYS A 2 -37.09 33.97 13.71
N THR A 3 -36.32 33.02 13.18
CA THR A 3 -36.60 31.58 13.15
C THR A 3 -35.21 30.93 13.27
N GLY A 4 -34.84 30.13 14.27
CA GLY A 4 -35.61 29.19 15.06
C GLY A 4 -35.05 27.81 14.75
N ILE A 5 -33.87 27.46 15.31
CA ILE A 5 -33.32 26.10 15.25
C ILE A 5 -33.85 25.36 16.47
N PRO A 6 -34.68 24.30 16.33
CA PRO A 6 -35.03 23.46 17.46
C PRO A 6 -33.96 22.41 17.74
N SER A 7 -33.52 22.40 19.00
CA SER A 7 -33.29 21.26 19.89
C SER A 7 -32.94 19.88 19.31
N SER A 8 -31.76 19.40 19.71
CA SER A 8 -31.37 18.04 20.10
C SER A 8 -32.27 16.86 19.70
N VAL A 9 -31.69 15.90 18.99
CA VAL A 9 -32.04 14.48 19.13
C VAL A 9 -30.75 13.65 19.18
N SER A 10 -30.58 13.00 20.32
CA SER A 10 -29.54 12.03 20.63
C SER A 10 -29.71 10.81 19.73
N LEU A 11 -28.66 10.37 19.05
CA LEU A 11 -28.65 9.06 18.39
C LEU A 11 -27.88 8.10 19.29
N ASP A 12 -28.67 7.26 19.92
CA ASP A 12 -28.27 6.09 20.68
C ASP A 12 -27.42 5.15 19.80
N ASN A 13 -26.25 4.82 20.33
CA ASN A 13 -25.31 3.89 19.73
C ASN A 13 -25.87 2.46 19.94
N SER A 14 -26.83 2.05 19.10
CA SER A 14 -27.35 0.69 19.10
C SER A 14 -26.31 -0.23 18.44
N LEU A 15 -25.61 -0.99 19.29
CA LEU A 15 -24.66 -2.03 18.92
C LEU A 15 -25.40 -3.15 18.17
N ALA A 16 -25.39 -3.10 16.83
CA ALA A 16 -25.64 -4.29 16.03
C ALA A 16 -24.43 -5.22 16.18
N SER A 17 -24.50 -6.11 17.17
CA SER A 17 -23.60 -7.26 17.31
C SER A 17 -23.73 -8.13 16.07
N THR A 18 -22.77 -8.06 15.15
CA THR A 18 -22.66 -9.02 14.06
C THR A 18 -22.12 -10.32 14.64
N SER A 19 -23.02 -11.26 14.94
CA SER A 19 -22.65 -12.59 15.42
C SER A 19 -21.83 -13.31 14.35
N ILE A 20 -20.55 -13.47 14.62
CA ILE A 20 -19.62 -14.26 13.80
C ILE A 20 -20.10 -15.72 13.79
N PRO A 21 -20.20 -16.40 12.62
CA PRO A 21 -20.62 -17.79 12.54
C PRO A 21 -19.65 -18.73 13.29
N GLU A 22 -20.20 -19.74 13.97
CA GLU A 22 -19.51 -20.69 14.87
C GLU A 22 -18.22 -21.32 14.31
N HIS A 23 -18.06 -21.38 12.98
CA HIS A 23 -16.89 -22.00 12.35
C HIS A 23 -15.59 -21.18 12.50
N VAL A 24 -15.66 -19.89 12.85
CA VAL A 24 -14.48 -19.01 12.99
C VAL A 24 -13.87 -19.10 14.40
N LYS A 25 -14.54 -19.72 15.38
CA LYS A 25 -14.12 -19.72 16.79
C LYS A 25 -12.96 -20.68 17.12
N LYS A 26 -12.48 -21.52 16.20
CA LYS A 26 -11.52 -22.59 16.52
C LYS A 26 -10.04 -22.24 16.38
N MET A 27 -9.70 -20.96 16.18
CA MET A 27 -8.31 -20.50 16.21
C MET A 27 -8.08 -19.46 17.32
N THR A 28 -8.59 -19.69 18.54
CA THR A 28 -8.13 -18.94 19.71
C THR A 28 -7.94 -19.88 20.88
N ASN A 29 -6.69 -19.98 21.35
CA ASN A 29 -6.20 -20.45 22.64
C ASN A 29 -4.69 -20.24 22.53
N VAL A 30 -4.01 -19.32 23.23
CA VAL A 30 -3.97 -19.07 24.67
C VAL A 30 -3.40 -17.66 24.90
N GLY A 31 -3.93 -16.93 25.90
CA GLY A 31 -3.21 -15.84 26.58
C GLY A 31 -3.92 -14.49 26.60
N VAL A 32 -4.74 -14.28 27.63
CA VAL A 32 -5.43 -13.02 27.95
C VAL A 32 -4.44 -11.96 28.46
N ASN A 33 -4.46 -10.75 27.86
CA ASN A 33 -4.58 -9.45 28.53
C ASN A 33 -4.69 -8.31 27.49
N PRO A 34 -5.74 -7.46 27.52
CA PRO A 34 -5.87 -6.31 26.62
C PRO A 34 -5.25 -5.08 27.29
N SER A 35 -3.98 -4.79 26.99
CA SER A 35 -3.44 -3.46 27.25
C SER A 35 -3.41 -2.72 25.92
N SER A 36 -4.29 -1.73 25.78
CA SER A 36 -4.19 -0.73 24.73
C SER A 36 -2.81 -0.11 24.78
N THR A 37 -1.92 -0.53 23.88
CA THR A 37 -0.77 0.29 23.49
C THR A 37 -1.12 0.83 22.13
N SER A 38 -1.63 2.07 22.14
CA SER A 38 -1.60 2.98 21.01
C SER A 38 -0.25 2.83 20.31
N LEU A 39 -0.23 2.15 19.16
CA LEU A 39 0.91 2.18 18.26
C LEU A 39 0.96 3.60 17.72
N THR A 40 1.75 4.45 18.37
CA THR A 40 2.24 5.66 17.74
C THR A 40 3.00 5.21 16.50
N HIS A 41 2.55 5.67 15.34
CA HIS A 41 3.25 5.46 14.08
C HIS A 41 4.44 6.41 14.10
N GLU A 42 5.49 6.02 14.82
CA GLU A 42 6.79 6.64 14.67
C GLU A 42 7.28 6.23 13.27
N GLU A 43 7.19 7.16 12.32
CA GLU A 43 7.78 7.06 11.00
C GLU A 43 9.30 7.00 11.19
N SER A 44 9.81 5.79 11.43
CA SER A 44 11.23 5.51 11.41
C SER A 44 11.64 5.46 9.93
N ASP A 45 12.32 6.50 9.47
CA ASP A 45 13.04 6.55 8.19
C ASP A 45 14.17 5.50 8.08
N GLU A 46 14.31 4.60 9.05
CA GLU A 46 15.31 3.55 8.99
C GLU A 46 14.87 2.43 8.03
N PRO A 47 15.68 2.15 6.99
CA PRO A 47 15.38 1.07 6.07
C PRO A 47 15.33 -0.25 6.85
N ILE A 48 14.16 -0.90 6.83
CA ILE A 48 13.92 -2.21 7.47
C ILE A 48 14.91 -3.20 6.87
N ARG A 49 15.98 -3.46 7.63
CA ARG A 49 17.07 -4.34 7.19
C ARG A 49 16.60 -5.78 7.35
N SER A 50 16.58 -6.50 6.23
CA SER A 50 16.44 -7.97 6.24
C SER A 50 17.38 -8.60 7.28
N LYS A 51 16.86 -9.54 8.07
CA LYS A 51 17.64 -10.32 9.05
C LYS A 51 18.68 -11.24 8.40
N ARG A 52 18.66 -11.39 7.07
CA ARG A 52 19.62 -12.23 6.35
C ARG A 52 21.02 -11.61 6.43
N ALA A 53 22.02 -12.45 6.68
CA ALA A 53 23.41 -12.05 6.57
C ALA A 53 23.69 -11.48 5.18
N ARG A 54 24.32 -10.31 5.10
CA ARG A 54 24.77 -9.74 3.83
C ARG A 54 26.10 -10.39 3.47
N VAL A 55 26.15 -11.00 2.30
CA VAL A 55 27.42 -11.44 1.70
C VAL A 55 27.96 -10.28 0.88
N VAL A 56 29.19 -9.86 1.16
CA VAL A 56 29.89 -8.88 0.32
C VAL A 56 30.15 -9.55 -1.02
N LYS A 57 29.58 -9.01 -2.09
CA LYS A 57 29.94 -9.40 -3.45
C LYS A 57 31.11 -8.52 -3.89
N ASP A 58 32.25 -9.13 -4.14
CA ASP A 58 33.24 -8.53 -5.03
C ASP A 58 32.98 -9.03 -6.45
N PHE A 59 33.26 -8.20 -7.44
CA PHE A 59 33.13 -8.56 -8.86
C PHE A 59 34.50 -8.86 -9.49
N GLY A 60 35.57 -8.87 -8.69
CA GLY A 60 36.95 -8.98 -9.16
C GLY A 60 37.45 -7.80 -10.01
N SER A 61 38.74 -7.83 -10.37
CA SER A 61 39.40 -6.81 -11.21
C SER A 61 38.94 -6.81 -12.66
N ASN A 62 38.22 -7.85 -13.09
CA ASN A 62 37.85 -8.09 -14.48
C ASN A 62 36.41 -7.66 -14.78
N PHE A 63 35.75 -7.00 -13.84
CA PHE A 63 34.39 -6.52 -14.01
C PHE A 63 34.39 -5.28 -14.91
N VAL A 64 33.82 -5.43 -16.11
CA VAL A 64 33.59 -4.33 -17.05
C VAL A 64 32.09 -4.18 -17.22
N THR A 65 31.56 -2.99 -16.94
CA THR A 65 30.16 -2.64 -17.24
C THR A 65 30.14 -1.77 -18.48
N TYR A 66 29.32 -2.15 -19.47
CA TYR A 66 29.03 -1.31 -20.62
C TYR A 66 27.83 -0.44 -20.28
N ASN A 67 28.05 0.86 -20.07
CA ASN A 67 26.97 1.83 -20.10
C ASN A 67 26.65 2.10 -21.57
N ILE A 68 25.46 1.70 -22.00
CA ILE A 68 24.93 2.12 -23.30
C ILE A 68 24.52 3.58 -23.10
N GLU A 69 25.27 4.52 -23.68
CA GLU A 69 25.04 5.96 -23.50
C GLU A 69 23.63 6.39 -23.96
N ASP A 70 23.00 5.58 -24.82
CA ASP A 70 21.66 5.84 -25.36
C ASP A 70 20.51 5.42 -24.44
N ASP A 71 20.78 4.67 -23.35
CA ASP A 71 19.74 4.25 -22.42
C ASP A 71 19.46 5.34 -21.37
N PRO A 72 18.20 5.77 -21.22
CA PRO A 72 17.88 6.90 -20.36
C PRO A 72 18.08 6.55 -18.88
N VAL A 73 19.00 7.27 -18.23
CA VAL A 73 19.38 7.03 -16.82
C VAL A 73 18.36 7.61 -15.85
N THR A 74 17.62 8.65 -16.27
CA THR A 74 16.67 9.37 -15.41
C THR A 74 15.25 9.24 -15.94
N PHE A 75 14.25 9.21 -15.04
CA PHE A 75 12.83 9.19 -15.43
C PHE A 75 12.44 10.28 -16.43
N LYS A 76 12.98 11.50 -16.27
CA LYS A 76 12.71 12.62 -17.20
C LYS A 76 13.19 12.30 -18.62
N ASP A 77 14.38 11.73 -18.74
CA ASP A 77 14.98 11.35 -20.01
C ASP A 77 14.23 10.15 -20.64
N LEU A 78 13.87 9.20 -19.78
CA LEU A 78 13.06 8.02 -20.11
C LEU A 78 11.68 8.42 -20.65
N MET A 79 11.09 9.49 -20.09
CA MET A 79 9.84 10.10 -20.57
C MET A 79 10.01 11.03 -21.78
N ALA A 80 11.22 11.52 -22.05
CA ALA A 80 11.56 12.29 -23.25
C ALA A 80 11.92 11.39 -24.44
N SER A 81 12.24 10.12 -24.18
CA SER A 81 12.53 9.10 -25.20
C SER A 81 11.33 8.83 -26.11
N SER A 82 11.62 8.43 -27.36
CA SER A 82 10.61 8.01 -28.35
C SER A 82 9.73 6.84 -27.87
N LYS A 83 10.27 6.00 -26.97
CA LYS A 83 9.57 4.85 -26.39
C LYS A 83 8.63 5.21 -25.23
N ALA A 84 8.67 6.44 -24.73
CA ALA A 84 7.89 6.87 -23.57
C ALA A 84 6.39 6.62 -23.74
N LYS A 85 5.85 6.84 -24.95
CA LYS A 85 4.44 6.58 -25.26
C LYS A 85 4.08 5.10 -25.07
N GLN A 86 4.89 4.21 -25.63
CA GLN A 86 4.68 2.77 -25.55
C GLN A 86 4.75 2.28 -24.10
N TRP A 87 5.68 2.80 -23.30
CA TRP A 87 5.77 2.44 -21.89
C TRP A 87 4.58 2.93 -21.07
N LYS A 88 4.07 4.14 -21.33
CA LYS A 88 2.84 4.62 -20.67
C LYS A 88 1.64 3.74 -21.00
N GLU A 89 1.50 3.34 -22.26
CA GLU A 89 0.44 2.44 -22.71
C GLU A 89 0.59 1.04 -22.08
N ALA A 90 1.81 0.50 -22.04
CA ALA A 90 2.09 -0.79 -21.44
C ALA A 90 1.82 -0.80 -19.92
N VAL A 91 2.28 0.22 -19.19
CA VAL A 91 2.01 0.36 -17.76
C VAL A 91 0.52 0.48 -17.49
N LYS A 92 -0.19 1.28 -18.30
CA LYS A 92 -1.64 1.41 -18.17
C LYS A 92 -2.35 0.07 -18.43
N SER A 93 -1.98 -0.63 -19.49
CA SER A 93 -2.53 -1.94 -19.84
C SER A 93 -2.32 -2.96 -18.71
N GLU A 94 -1.14 -2.98 -18.09
CA GLU A 94 -0.84 -3.87 -16.97
C GLU A 94 -1.69 -3.52 -15.75
N MET A 95 -1.80 -2.23 -15.41
CA MET A 95 -2.65 -1.77 -14.30
C MET A 95 -4.12 -2.16 -14.51
N ASP A 96 -4.63 -1.97 -15.73
CA ASP A 96 -5.99 -2.37 -16.11
C ASP A 96 -6.15 -3.90 -16.02
N SER A 97 -5.12 -4.68 -16.42
CA SER A 97 -5.11 -6.14 -16.29
C SER A 97 -5.11 -6.61 -14.83
N ILE A 98 -4.35 -5.97 -13.96
CA ILE A 98 -4.27 -6.32 -12.53
C ILE A 98 -5.62 -6.06 -11.83
N ILE A 99 -6.26 -4.92 -12.15
CA ILE A 99 -7.56 -4.56 -11.59
C ILE A 99 -8.66 -5.48 -12.14
N SER A 100 -8.65 -5.77 -13.45
CA SER A 100 -9.66 -6.63 -14.09
C SER A 100 -9.54 -8.10 -13.68
N ASN A 101 -8.32 -8.59 -13.41
CA ASN A 101 -8.11 -9.92 -12.85
C ASN A 101 -8.49 -9.99 -11.35
N GLY A 102 -8.83 -8.85 -10.74
CA GLY A 102 -9.21 -8.77 -9.32
C GLY A 102 -8.06 -9.08 -8.37
N THR A 103 -6.80 -9.05 -8.82
CA THR A 103 -5.63 -9.30 -7.95
C THR A 103 -5.37 -8.11 -7.02
N MET A 104 -5.76 -6.90 -7.44
CA MET A 104 -5.59 -5.68 -6.64
C MET A 104 -6.86 -4.82 -6.69
N GLY A 105 -7.24 -4.26 -5.56
CA GLY A 105 -8.37 -3.35 -5.39
C GLY A 105 -7.89 -1.91 -5.25
N ALA A 106 -8.73 -0.96 -5.69
CA ALA A 106 -8.51 0.47 -5.49
C ALA A 106 -9.61 1.02 -4.57
N SER A 107 -9.21 1.64 -3.46
CA SER A 107 -10.13 2.34 -2.55
C SER A 107 -9.87 3.83 -2.57
N ARG A 108 -10.94 4.62 -2.64
CA ARG A 108 -10.89 6.09 -2.63
C ARG A 108 -11.13 6.60 -1.22
N SER A 109 -10.15 7.32 -0.70
CA SER A 109 -10.15 8.05 0.57
C SER A 109 -10.18 9.56 0.29
N PRO A 110 -10.61 10.40 1.23
CA PRO A 110 -10.49 11.86 1.12
C PRO A 110 -9.07 12.34 0.77
N SER A 111 -8.04 11.60 1.18
CA SER A 111 -6.63 11.91 0.89
C SER A 111 -6.16 11.43 -0.49
N GLY A 112 -6.90 10.57 -1.19
CA GLY A 112 -6.48 10.04 -2.50
C GLY A 112 -6.95 8.61 -2.77
N VAL A 113 -6.29 7.94 -3.72
CA VAL A 113 -6.57 6.55 -4.09
C VAL A 113 -5.48 5.65 -3.52
N TYR A 114 -5.90 4.58 -2.84
CA TYR A 114 -5.02 3.56 -2.27
C TYR A 114 -5.26 2.23 -2.98
N TYR A 115 -4.18 1.50 -3.21
CA TYR A 115 -4.21 0.17 -3.82
C TYR A 115 -3.83 -0.90 -2.80
N TYR A 116 -4.54 -2.02 -2.81
CA TYR A 116 -4.29 -3.16 -1.91
C TYR A 116 -4.51 -4.47 -2.66
N TRP A 117 -3.75 -5.50 -2.30
CA TRP A 117 -3.94 -6.85 -2.84
C TRP A 117 -5.24 -7.46 -2.29
N VAL A 118 -6.00 -8.12 -3.16
CA VAL A 118 -7.28 -8.76 -2.84
C VAL A 118 -7.08 -10.25 -2.57
#